data_AF-Q2GYQ6-F1
#
_entry.id   AF-Q2GYQ6-F1
#
_cell.length_a   1.000
_cell.length_b   1.000
_cell.length_c   1.000
_cell.angle_alpha   90.00
_cell.angle_beta   90.00
_cell.angle_gamma   90.00
#
_symmetry.space_group_name_H-M   'P 1'
#
loop_
_entity.id
_entity.type
_entity.pdbx_description
1 polymer ?
#
loop_
_entity_poly.entity_id
_entity_poly.type
_entity_poly.pdbx_seq_one_letter_code
_entity_poly.pdbx_strand_id
1 'polypeptide(L)'
;MTLTSLFTGLALASGAWAVPLYSRENTSGINWGPCNFESATKGPIECATFAVPLDYTDAESTETLKLSLIKSPSRSNTTSVKKSILFNFGGPGYGAVSSLNSGADAFHLGTEKTITFSCFDTPAEREIAGLKFPYLPVDAHETALAETYAGAQATSNICREKYKGNHNPEFIGTAFVARDLMSVVDALDEDGLLRFWGMSYGSLLGATVAAMFPDRMDRLVLDGVVNAHNYYHHLGIDIDQFLTADSGFRAILAACIEAGPDKCALASLTSDAAELEATLLGVADKYGKNPVAVGTTVINSRMVRELFFIVIKYTGGIATAATHLTNLVTGTNLTEVAAYYDGLLGGVSVDNDSMMGIKCSDTFPRAESIEDIKPDVEHMLQTSEIFAPLLASVAAQCANWPWEAKERYGGPWEGIKTKNPVLWFGNTYDPATPLASAKNMSAGFEGSVVVEQRGFGHATLSQMSNCTAKIMSGYFNLGTLPADGTVCEVNDPLFK
;
A
#
# COMPACT_ATOMS: atom_id res chain seq x y z
N MET A 1 51.51 4.47 40.61
CA MET A 1 50.67 5.67 40.65
C MET A 1 50.45 6.07 39.20
N THR A 2 49.42 5.50 38.59
CA THR A 2 49.12 5.57 37.16
C THR A 2 47.64 5.89 37.07
N LEU A 3 47.33 7.13 36.63
CA LEU A 3 45.98 7.62 36.48
C LEU A 3 45.41 7.17 35.13
N THR A 4 44.25 6.55 35.19
CA THR A 4 43.31 6.27 34.11
C THR A 4 42.64 7.57 33.63
N SER A 5 42.48 7.74 32.32
CA SER A 5 41.57 8.71 31.72
C SER A 5 40.74 8.04 30.63
N LEU A 6 39.45 7.86 30.89
CA LEU A 6 38.43 7.48 29.92
C LEU A 6 38.19 8.65 28.96
N PHE A 7 38.15 8.37 27.65
CA PHE A 7 37.52 9.24 26.67
C PHE A 7 36.21 8.59 26.21
N THR A 8 35.09 9.16 26.64
CA THR A 8 33.76 8.93 26.08
C THR A 8 33.66 9.71 24.76
N GLY A 9 33.57 9.00 23.64
CA GLY A 9 33.22 9.59 22.35
C GLY A 9 31.71 9.80 22.24
N LEU A 10 31.26 11.05 22.23
CA LEU A 10 29.92 11.40 21.75
C LEU A 10 29.89 11.20 20.23
N ALA A 11 29.07 10.26 19.76
CA ALA A 11 28.64 10.24 18.37
C ALA A 11 27.58 11.33 18.19
N LEU A 12 27.93 12.41 17.49
CA LEU A 12 26.98 13.40 17.02
C LEU A 12 26.16 12.77 15.89
N ALA A 13 24.89 12.45 16.16
CA ALA A 13 23.92 12.15 15.12
C ALA A 13 23.72 13.42 14.27
N SER A 14 24.27 13.42 13.06
CA SER A 14 23.99 14.44 12.06
C SER A 14 22.56 14.23 11.55
N GLY A 15 21.61 14.94 12.17
CA GLY A 15 20.28 15.09 11.58
C GLY A 15 20.42 15.76 10.21
N ALA A 16 20.07 15.05 9.15
CA ALA A 16 20.00 15.61 7.81
C ALA A 16 18.77 16.52 7.74
N TRP A 17 18.96 17.81 8.03
CA TRP A 17 17.98 18.82 7.68
C TRP A 17 18.04 19.00 6.16
N ALA A 18 16.94 18.77 5.45
CA ALA A 18 16.86 19.04 4.02
C ALA A 18 17.04 20.55 3.79
N VAL A 19 18.23 20.95 3.32
CA VAL A 19 18.50 22.33 2.90
C VAL A 19 17.74 22.58 1.59
N PRO A 20 17.03 23.70 1.43
CA PRO A 20 16.39 24.04 0.16
C PRO A 20 17.48 24.40 -0.85
N LEU A 21 17.89 23.43 -1.69
CA LEU A 21 18.92 23.60 -2.72
C LEU A 21 18.33 23.95 -4.10
N TYR A 22 17.21 24.68 -4.16
CA TYR A 22 16.70 25.16 -5.46
C TYR A 22 16.22 26.62 -5.39
N SER A 23 16.90 27.48 -6.15
CA SER A 23 16.52 28.86 -6.41
C SER A 23 15.44 28.89 -7.49
N ARG A 24 14.23 29.31 -7.10
CA ARG A 24 13.01 29.33 -7.92
C ARG A 24 13.14 30.20 -9.19
N GLU A 25 13.07 29.58 -10.37
CA GLU A 25 12.46 30.23 -11.54
C GLU A 25 10.95 29.96 -11.54
N ASN A 26 10.20 31.01 -11.23
CA ASN A 26 8.77 31.25 -11.48
C ASN A 26 7.93 30.05 -11.98
N THR A 27 7.41 29.20 -11.08
CA THR A 27 6.40 28.20 -11.43
C THR A 27 5.07 28.90 -11.72
N SER A 28 4.70 28.96 -12.98
CA SER A 28 3.34 29.23 -13.42
C SER A 28 2.35 28.24 -12.76
N GLY A 29 1.17 28.72 -12.39
CA GLY A 29 0.13 27.89 -11.76
C GLY A 29 -0.31 26.69 -12.61
N ILE A 30 -0.99 25.73 -11.99
CA ILE A 30 -1.46 24.51 -12.67
C ILE A 30 -2.57 24.85 -13.68
N ASN A 31 -2.33 24.50 -14.95
CA ASN A 31 -3.30 24.71 -16.04
C ASN A 31 -4.29 23.54 -16.13
N TRP A 32 -5.47 23.72 -15.54
CA TRP A 32 -6.56 22.74 -15.54
C TRP A 32 -7.36 22.74 -16.84
N GLY A 33 -7.79 21.56 -17.28
CA GLY A 33 -8.66 21.37 -18.43
C GLY A 33 -9.54 20.11 -18.30
N PRO A 34 -10.35 19.79 -19.32
CA PRO A 34 -11.18 18.59 -19.31
C PRO A 34 -10.32 17.31 -19.31
N CYS A 35 -10.80 16.27 -18.64
CA CYS A 35 -10.19 14.95 -18.67
C CYS A 35 -10.61 14.15 -19.92
N ASN A 36 -9.66 13.42 -20.51
CA ASN A 36 -9.89 12.59 -21.71
C ASN A 36 -10.15 11.11 -21.34
N PHE A 37 -11.02 10.87 -20.37
CA PHE A 37 -11.50 9.52 -20.00
C PHE A 37 -12.87 9.61 -19.31
N GLU A 38 -13.65 8.53 -19.40
CA GLU A 38 -14.88 8.40 -18.62
C GLU A 38 -14.55 8.05 -17.17
N SER A 39 -15.11 8.82 -16.23
CA SER A 39 -14.91 8.60 -14.80
C SER A 39 -16.16 8.00 -14.16
N ALA A 40 -15.97 7.08 -13.21
CA ALA A 40 -17.05 6.57 -12.37
C ALA A 40 -17.47 7.58 -11.28
N THR A 41 -16.82 8.74 -11.18
CA THR A 41 -17.18 9.77 -10.21
C THR A 41 -18.52 10.43 -10.55
N LYS A 42 -19.29 10.80 -9.51
CA LYS A 42 -20.62 11.44 -9.65
C LYS A 42 -20.55 12.95 -9.95
N GLY A 43 -19.43 13.48 -10.44
CA GLY A 43 -19.17 14.92 -10.51
C GLY A 43 -18.19 15.33 -11.62
N PRO A 44 -18.06 16.63 -11.90
CA PRO A 44 -17.07 17.10 -12.88
C PRO A 44 -15.66 16.78 -12.38
N ILE A 45 -14.78 16.44 -13.32
CA ILE A 45 -13.35 16.26 -13.06
C ILE A 45 -12.54 17.11 -14.01
N GLU A 46 -11.42 17.62 -13.51
CA GLU A 46 -10.43 18.39 -14.25
C GLU A 46 -9.09 17.68 -14.23
N CYS A 47 -8.36 17.75 -15.34
CA CYS A 47 -7.05 17.15 -15.49
C CYS A 47 -6.01 18.21 -15.85
N ALA A 48 -4.77 17.97 -15.42
CA ALA A 48 -3.64 18.81 -15.78
C ALA A 48 -2.38 17.98 -15.92
N THR A 49 -1.41 18.52 -16.65
CA THR A 49 -0.03 18.04 -16.67
C THR A 49 0.84 19.10 -16.00
N PHE A 50 1.61 18.70 -14.99
CA PHE A 50 2.47 19.60 -14.23
C PHE A 50 3.92 19.15 -14.28
N ALA A 51 4.82 20.05 -14.66
CA ALA A 51 6.24 19.76 -14.74
C ALA A 51 6.91 19.98 -13.38
N VAL A 52 7.71 19.02 -12.95
CA VAL A 52 8.54 19.07 -11.74
C VAL A 52 9.98 18.71 -12.09
N PRO A 53 10.99 19.08 -11.27
CA PRO A 53 12.35 18.61 -11.47
C PRO A 53 12.41 17.08 -11.54
N LEU A 54 13.19 16.53 -12.47
CA LEU A 54 13.47 15.09 -12.48
C LEU A 54 14.43 14.73 -11.34
N ASP A 55 15.41 15.60 -11.07
CA ASP A 55 16.40 15.42 -10.02
C ASP A 55 16.39 16.61 -9.05
N TYR A 56 15.91 16.37 -7.83
CA TYR A 56 15.90 17.38 -6.76
C TYR A 56 17.23 17.48 -5.99
N THR A 57 18.17 16.56 -6.25
CA THR A 57 19.47 16.48 -5.56
C THR A 57 20.58 17.22 -6.31
N ASP A 58 20.33 17.56 -7.58
CA ASP A 58 21.23 18.35 -8.42
C ASP A 58 20.59 19.71 -8.74
N ALA A 59 21.11 20.76 -8.10
CA ALA A 59 20.62 22.13 -8.29
C ALA A 59 20.84 22.67 -9.72
N GLU A 60 21.77 22.08 -10.48
CA GLU A 60 22.07 22.49 -11.85
C GLU A 60 21.24 21.70 -12.88
N SER A 61 20.50 20.68 -12.45
CA SER A 61 19.66 19.89 -13.34
C SER A 61 18.49 20.73 -13.89
N THR A 62 18.34 20.69 -15.21
CA THR A 62 17.21 21.30 -15.93
C THR A 62 16.21 20.27 -16.43
N GLU A 63 16.44 18.99 -16.15
CA GLU A 63 15.55 17.91 -16.61
C GLU A 63 14.25 17.91 -15.79
N THR A 64 13.13 17.68 -16.48
CA THR A 64 11.81 17.73 -15.85
C THR A 64 11.03 16.45 -16.06
N LEU A 65 10.26 16.09 -15.05
CA LEU A 65 9.26 15.04 -15.04
C LEU A 65 7.86 15.63 -15.18
N LYS A 66 6.95 14.95 -15.88
CA LYS A 66 5.57 15.42 -16.08
C LYS A 66 4.59 14.60 -15.24
N LEU A 67 4.05 15.22 -14.19
CA LEU A 67 3.00 14.65 -13.36
C LEU A 67 1.65 14.76 -14.06
N SER A 68 0.86 13.67 -14.00
CA SER A 68 -0.55 13.69 -14.40
C SER A 68 -1.40 13.93 -13.16
N LEU A 69 -2.16 15.04 -13.17
CA LEU A 69 -2.97 15.47 -12.04
C LEU A 69 -4.44 15.37 -12.38
N ILE A 70 -5.25 14.98 -11.39
CA ILE A 70 -6.70 14.94 -11.52
C ILE A 70 -7.33 15.59 -10.29
N LYS A 71 -8.32 16.45 -10.51
CA LYS A 71 -9.04 17.17 -9.47
C LYS A 71 -10.55 16.98 -9.63
N SER A 72 -11.22 16.64 -8.54
CA SER A 72 -12.67 16.82 -8.39
C SER A 72 -12.92 18.18 -7.72
N PRO A 73 -13.45 19.19 -8.44
CA PRO A 73 -13.73 20.50 -7.85
C PRO A 73 -14.77 20.41 -6.73
N SER A 74 -14.63 21.27 -5.72
CA SER A 74 -15.62 21.34 -4.64
C SER A 74 -17.01 21.66 -5.19
N ARG A 75 -18.01 20.91 -4.73
CA ARG A 75 -19.43 21.14 -5.07
C ARG A 75 -20.09 22.21 -4.20
N SER A 76 -19.35 22.81 -3.26
CA SER A 76 -19.91 23.82 -2.35
C SER A 76 -20.03 25.16 -3.05
N ASN A 77 -21.24 25.74 -3.04
CA ASN A 77 -21.52 27.09 -3.53
C ASN A 77 -21.14 28.20 -2.52
N THR A 78 -20.51 27.84 -1.39
CA THR A 78 -20.03 28.83 -0.41
C THR A 78 -18.75 29.48 -0.91
N THR A 79 -18.69 30.82 -0.88
CA THR A 79 -17.51 31.61 -1.28
C THR A 79 -16.25 31.34 -0.44
N SER A 80 -16.36 30.63 0.70
CA SER A 80 -15.22 30.06 1.40
C SER A 80 -14.77 28.77 0.72
N VAL A 81 -14.09 28.87 -0.41
CA VAL A 81 -13.46 27.69 -1.05
C VAL A 81 -12.47 27.10 -0.04
N LYS A 82 -12.71 25.86 0.37
CA LYS A 82 -11.75 25.11 1.18
C LYS A 82 -10.58 24.72 0.27
N LYS A 83 -9.37 24.88 0.80
CA LYS A 83 -8.09 24.55 0.18
C LYS A 83 -8.04 23.09 -0.26
N SER A 84 -7.19 22.78 -1.23
CA SER A 84 -7.12 21.47 -1.87
C SER A 84 -6.66 20.38 -0.90
N ILE A 85 -7.28 19.20 -1.00
CA ILE A 85 -6.85 17.98 -0.29
C ILE A 85 -6.28 17.02 -1.33
N LEU A 86 -5.01 16.69 -1.19
CA LEU A 86 -4.31 15.71 -2.02
C LEU A 86 -4.57 14.31 -1.47
N PHE A 87 -4.71 13.34 -2.35
CA PHE A 87 -5.07 11.96 -2.00
C PHE A 87 -4.13 10.97 -2.70
N ASN A 88 -3.76 9.90 -1.98
CA ASN A 88 -3.07 8.74 -2.54
C ASN A 88 -3.63 7.44 -1.95
N PHE A 89 -4.10 6.51 -2.81
CA PHE A 89 -4.69 5.21 -2.41
C PHE A 89 -3.66 4.14 -2.04
N GLY A 90 -2.37 4.42 -2.24
CA GLY A 90 -1.31 3.46 -2.01
C GLY A 90 -0.98 2.59 -3.21
N GLY A 91 -0.83 1.29 -2.96
CA GLY A 91 -0.16 0.34 -3.86
C GLY A 91 1.18 -0.09 -3.27
N PRO A 92 2.32 0.56 -3.60
CA PRO A 92 2.50 1.68 -4.54
C PRO A 92 2.24 1.30 -6.01
N GLY A 93 2.31 2.27 -6.90
CA GLY A 93 2.25 2.04 -8.35
C GLY A 93 0.84 2.06 -8.93
N TYR A 94 -0.19 2.35 -8.14
CA TYR A 94 -1.54 2.56 -8.65
C TYR A 94 -1.69 3.94 -9.31
N GLY A 95 -2.43 3.97 -10.42
CA GLY A 95 -2.73 5.20 -11.16
C GLY A 95 -3.79 6.05 -10.46
N ALA A 96 -3.78 7.36 -10.76
CA ALA A 96 -4.76 8.30 -10.20
C ALA A 96 -6.20 8.03 -10.68
N VAL A 97 -6.38 7.47 -11.89
CA VAL A 97 -7.70 7.18 -12.48
C VAL A 97 -8.33 5.92 -11.88
N SER A 98 -7.56 4.83 -11.75
CA SER A 98 -8.05 3.58 -11.11
C SER A 98 -8.45 3.84 -9.66
N SER A 99 -7.64 4.64 -8.99
CA SER A 99 -7.88 5.24 -7.68
C SER A 99 -9.20 6.03 -7.61
N LEU A 100 -9.45 6.96 -8.52
CA LEU A 100 -10.69 7.77 -8.57
C LEU A 100 -11.97 6.95 -8.72
N ASN A 101 -11.93 5.87 -9.50
CA ASN A 101 -13.09 5.00 -9.70
C ASN A 101 -13.53 4.27 -8.42
N SER A 102 -12.72 4.29 -7.36
CA SER A 102 -13.11 3.79 -6.03
C SER A 102 -13.94 4.78 -5.19
N GLY A 103 -14.19 6.01 -5.69
CA GLY A 103 -15.30 6.84 -5.22
C GLY A 103 -14.98 8.07 -4.35
N ALA A 104 -13.73 8.55 -4.32
CA ALA A 104 -13.35 9.75 -3.54
C ALA A 104 -13.33 11.05 -4.38
N ASP A 105 -14.15 12.04 -4.00
CA ASP A 105 -14.07 13.43 -4.50
C ASP A 105 -12.84 14.13 -3.90
N ALA A 106 -11.67 14.05 -4.55
CA ALA A 106 -10.41 14.66 -4.09
C ALA A 106 -9.46 14.99 -5.25
N PHE A 107 -8.31 15.63 -4.96
CA PHE A 107 -7.19 15.74 -5.89
C PHE A 107 -6.34 14.47 -5.79
N HIS A 108 -6.09 13.78 -6.89
CA HIS A 108 -5.41 12.47 -6.89
C HIS A 108 -4.06 12.53 -7.60
N LEU A 109 -3.02 12.06 -6.92
CA LEU A 109 -1.70 11.83 -7.50
C LEU A 109 -1.37 10.33 -7.41
N GLY A 110 -1.41 9.64 -8.55
CA GLY A 110 -0.98 8.25 -8.68
C GLY A 110 0.50 8.17 -9.02
N THR A 111 1.14 7.05 -8.71
CA THR A 111 2.58 6.85 -8.97
C THR A 111 2.84 5.93 -10.17
N GLU A 112 1.80 5.40 -10.81
CA GLU A 112 1.90 4.44 -11.91
C GLU A 112 2.68 4.95 -13.14
N LYS A 113 2.34 6.18 -13.58
CA LYS A 113 2.77 6.75 -14.87
C LYS A 113 3.73 7.93 -14.74
N THR A 114 4.16 8.24 -13.52
CA THR A 114 5.03 9.39 -13.25
C THR A 114 6.40 9.14 -13.86
N ILE A 115 7.13 8.16 -13.34
CA ILE A 115 8.25 7.53 -14.03
C ILE A 115 7.78 6.13 -14.39
N THR A 116 7.43 5.91 -15.66
CA THR A 116 7.02 4.58 -16.12
C THR A 116 8.18 3.61 -15.95
N PHE A 117 8.01 2.64 -15.06
CA PHE A 117 9.01 1.62 -14.78
C PHE A 117 8.50 0.25 -15.22
N SER A 118 9.25 -0.42 -16.10
CA SER A 118 8.97 -1.78 -16.53
C SER A 118 10.28 -2.43 -16.93
N CYS A 119 10.57 -3.60 -16.38
CA CYS A 119 11.73 -4.41 -16.76
C CYS A 119 11.55 -5.07 -18.13
N PHE A 120 10.32 -5.13 -18.64
CA PHE A 120 9.97 -5.76 -19.91
C PHE A 120 9.51 -4.73 -20.93
N ASP A 121 9.86 -4.93 -22.20
CA ASP A 121 9.47 -4.01 -23.29
C ASP A 121 8.06 -4.30 -23.77
N THR A 122 7.59 -5.54 -23.65
CA THR A 122 6.24 -5.94 -24.04
C THR A 122 5.53 -6.76 -22.95
N PRO A 123 4.19 -6.74 -22.92
CA PRO A 123 3.42 -7.63 -22.03
C PRO A 123 3.74 -9.11 -22.25
N ALA A 124 4.02 -9.54 -23.48
CA ALA A 124 4.36 -10.93 -23.79
C ALA A 124 5.69 -11.37 -23.16
N GLU A 125 6.70 -10.50 -23.14
CA GLU A 125 7.97 -10.79 -22.47
C GLU A 125 7.78 -10.94 -20.95
N ARG A 126 6.95 -10.08 -20.36
CA ARG A 126 6.57 -10.17 -18.94
C ARG A 126 5.85 -11.49 -18.63
N GLU A 127 4.91 -11.89 -19.47
CA GLU A 127 4.19 -13.16 -19.31
C GLU A 127 5.14 -14.36 -19.39
N ILE A 128 6.03 -14.37 -20.39
CA ILE A 128 7.06 -15.43 -20.54
C ILE A 128 7.98 -15.48 -19.31
N ALA A 129 8.35 -14.33 -18.77
CA ALA A 129 9.11 -14.23 -17.53
C ALA A 129 8.37 -14.87 -16.36
N GLY A 130 7.09 -14.51 -16.14
CA GLY A 130 6.25 -15.11 -15.11
C GLY A 130 6.07 -16.64 -15.25
N LEU A 131 6.10 -17.17 -16.47
CA LEU A 131 6.08 -18.62 -16.72
C LEU A 131 7.42 -19.31 -16.42
N LYS A 132 8.56 -18.63 -16.66
CA LYS A 132 9.90 -19.18 -16.44
C LYS A 132 10.30 -19.18 -14.97
N PHE A 133 9.90 -18.16 -14.23
CA PHE A 133 10.24 -17.96 -12.82
C PHE A 133 9.00 -17.50 -12.05
N PRO A 134 8.04 -18.41 -11.81
CA PRO A 134 6.83 -18.06 -11.10
C PRO A 134 7.12 -17.66 -9.65
N TYR A 135 6.51 -16.58 -9.17
CA TYR A 135 6.48 -16.26 -7.75
C TYR A 135 5.55 -17.23 -7.04
N LEU A 136 6.10 -18.25 -6.41
CA LEU A 136 5.33 -19.27 -5.69
C LEU A 136 5.13 -18.85 -4.23
N PRO A 137 4.06 -19.33 -3.58
CA PRO A 137 4.01 -19.33 -2.12
C PRO A 137 5.27 -20.03 -1.58
N VAL A 138 5.93 -19.45 -0.58
CA VAL A 138 7.24 -19.96 -0.11
C VAL A 138 7.14 -21.34 0.56
N ASP A 139 5.92 -21.77 0.90
CA ASP A 139 5.57 -23.07 1.46
C ASP A 139 5.06 -24.08 0.39
N ALA A 140 5.09 -23.74 -0.90
CA ALA A 140 4.57 -24.60 -1.96
C ALA A 140 5.32 -25.95 -2.09
N HIS A 141 6.64 -25.94 -1.86
CA HIS A 141 7.52 -27.11 -1.76
C HIS A 141 8.86 -26.70 -1.13
N GLU A 142 9.69 -27.68 -0.77
CA GLU A 142 10.97 -27.48 -0.05
C GLU A 142 11.90 -26.45 -0.72
N THR A 143 11.91 -26.40 -2.06
CA THR A 143 12.77 -25.49 -2.84
C THR A 143 12.10 -24.16 -3.24
N ALA A 144 10.84 -23.90 -2.86
CA ALA A 144 10.05 -22.79 -3.40
C ALA A 144 10.67 -21.42 -3.11
N LEU A 145 11.20 -21.20 -1.91
CA LEU A 145 11.90 -19.95 -1.57
C LEU A 145 13.18 -19.77 -2.41
N ALA A 146 13.96 -20.84 -2.62
CA ALA A 146 15.18 -20.81 -3.42
C ALA A 146 14.91 -20.52 -4.89
N GLU A 147 13.87 -21.14 -5.47
CA GLU A 147 13.45 -20.89 -6.84
C GLU A 147 12.90 -19.46 -7.01
N THR A 148 12.12 -18.99 -6.05
CA THR A 148 11.61 -17.61 -6.03
C THR A 148 12.75 -16.60 -5.94
N TYR A 149 13.77 -16.85 -5.10
CA TYR A 149 14.96 -16.01 -4.99
C TYR A 149 15.76 -15.95 -6.30
N ALA A 150 16.03 -17.11 -6.92
CA ALA A 150 16.72 -17.16 -8.21
C ALA A 150 15.90 -16.52 -9.34
N GLY A 151 14.58 -16.68 -9.32
CA GLY A 151 13.66 -16.05 -10.25
C GLY A 151 13.61 -14.53 -10.13
N ALA A 152 13.61 -14.02 -8.90
CA ALA A 152 13.77 -12.60 -8.62
C ALA A 152 15.11 -12.07 -9.16
N GLN A 153 16.22 -12.77 -8.94
CA GLN A 153 17.52 -12.41 -9.51
C GLN A 153 17.50 -12.36 -11.04
N ALA A 154 16.84 -13.33 -11.69
CA ALA A 154 16.67 -13.32 -13.14
C ALA A 154 15.90 -12.07 -13.61
N THR A 155 14.83 -11.70 -12.90
CA THR A 155 14.07 -10.48 -13.17
C THR A 155 14.96 -9.23 -13.00
N SER A 156 15.68 -9.11 -11.87
CA SER A 156 16.60 -8.00 -11.62
C SER A 156 17.68 -7.88 -12.69
N ASN A 157 18.19 -8.99 -13.24
CA ASN A 157 19.15 -8.99 -14.34
C ASN A 157 18.54 -8.46 -15.65
N ILE A 158 17.29 -8.82 -15.95
CA ILE A 158 16.54 -8.27 -17.10
C ILE A 158 16.37 -6.75 -16.94
N CYS A 159 15.94 -6.31 -15.76
CA CYS A 159 15.83 -4.89 -15.43
C CYS A 159 17.19 -4.17 -15.60
N ARG A 160 18.27 -4.76 -15.08
CA ARG A 160 19.63 -4.19 -15.14
C ARG A 160 20.11 -3.98 -16.56
N GLU A 161 19.93 -4.96 -17.45
CA GLU A 161 20.33 -4.83 -18.85
C GLU A 161 19.44 -3.82 -19.59
N LYS A 162 18.13 -3.81 -19.34
CA LYS A 162 17.20 -2.84 -19.96
C LYS A 162 17.58 -1.39 -19.66
N TYR A 163 17.94 -1.08 -18.42
CA TYR A 163 18.29 0.29 -18.01
C TYR A 163 19.80 0.54 -17.92
N LYS A 164 20.62 -0.28 -18.61
CA LYS A 164 22.07 -0.09 -18.62
C LYS A 164 22.44 1.27 -19.22
N GLY A 165 23.08 2.12 -18.41
CA GLY A 165 23.42 3.50 -18.79
C GLY A 165 22.23 4.47 -18.76
N ASN A 166 21.09 4.06 -18.20
CA ASN A 166 19.92 4.90 -17.97
C ASN A 166 19.76 5.16 -16.47
N HIS A 167 19.75 6.43 -16.09
CA HIS A 167 19.64 6.86 -14.68
C HIS A 167 18.20 7.02 -14.20
N ASN A 168 17.19 6.91 -15.07
CA ASN A 168 15.79 7.08 -14.68
C ASN A 168 15.35 6.24 -13.47
N PRO A 169 15.78 4.96 -13.32
CA PRO A 169 15.42 4.17 -12.14
C PRO A 169 15.93 4.74 -10.80
N GLU A 170 16.99 5.55 -10.82
CA GLU A 170 17.56 6.18 -9.61
C GLU A 170 16.62 7.26 -9.03
N PHE A 171 15.69 7.78 -9.83
CA PHE A 171 14.72 8.80 -9.41
C PHE A 171 13.40 8.21 -8.93
N ILE A 172 13.27 6.89 -8.92
CA ILE A 172 12.07 6.19 -8.44
C ILE A 172 12.19 6.00 -6.93
N GLY A 173 11.31 6.63 -6.16
CA GLY A 173 11.25 6.42 -4.71
C GLY A 173 10.28 7.37 -4.03
N THR A 174 9.88 7.03 -2.80
CA THR A 174 8.92 7.78 -1.98
C THR A 174 9.45 9.20 -1.68
N ALA A 175 10.75 9.37 -1.45
CA ALA A 175 11.34 10.68 -1.13
C ALA A 175 11.16 11.70 -2.26
N PHE A 176 11.32 11.27 -3.52
CA PHE A 176 11.09 12.12 -4.68
C PHE A 176 9.60 12.43 -4.87
N VAL A 177 8.72 11.44 -4.65
CA VAL A 177 7.26 11.69 -4.67
C VAL A 177 6.84 12.66 -3.55
N ALA A 178 7.50 12.64 -2.39
CA ALA A 178 7.26 13.62 -1.33
C ALA A 178 7.64 15.05 -1.77
N ARG A 179 8.71 15.21 -2.55
CA ARG A 179 9.08 16.50 -3.16
C ARG A 179 8.10 16.93 -4.24
N ASP A 180 7.64 15.99 -5.07
CA ASP A 180 6.60 16.24 -6.07
C ASP A 180 5.31 16.75 -5.43
N LEU A 181 4.88 16.17 -4.30
CA LEU A 181 3.74 16.67 -3.53
C LEU A 181 3.94 18.13 -3.11
N MET A 182 5.13 18.49 -2.63
CA MET A 182 5.42 19.87 -2.23
C MET A 182 5.49 20.84 -3.40
N SER A 183 6.01 20.39 -4.55
CA SER A 183 5.97 21.16 -5.81
C SER A 183 4.53 21.42 -6.26
N VAL A 184 3.64 20.44 -6.12
CA VAL A 184 2.19 20.61 -6.38
C VAL A 184 1.57 21.59 -5.39
N VAL A 185 1.87 21.47 -4.09
CA VAL A 185 1.36 22.41 -3.06
C VAL A 185 1.77 23.86 -3.37
N ASP A 186 3.01 24.07 -3.83
CA ASP A 186 3.48 25.38 -4.23
C ASP A 186 2.76 25.90 -5.50
N ALA A 187 2.52 25.03 -6.48
CA ALA A 187 1.90 25.39 -7.76
C ALA A 187 0.36 25.57 -7.70
N LEU A 188 -0.29 25.08 -6.63
CA LEU A 188 -1.70 25.35 -6.36
C LEU A 188 -1.96 26.82 -5.98
N ASP A 189 -0.91 27.58 -5.62
CA ASP A 189 -0.98 29.00 -5.24
C ASP A 189 -2.00 29.27 -4.10
N GLU A 190 -2.06 28.33 -3.14
CA GLU A 190 -2.88 28.45 -1.93
C GLU A 190 -2.07 29.06 -0.77
N ASP A 191 -2.01 28.38 0.39
CA ASP A 191 -1.24 28.86 1.55
C ASP A 191 0.12 28.18 1.70
N GLY A 192 0.51 27.39 0.71
CA GLY A 192 1.71 26.58 0.77
C GLY A 192 1.65 25.52 1.88
N LEU A 193 0.50 25.01 2.30
CA LEU A 193 0.46 23.93 3.29
C LEU A 193 -0.19 22.67 2.71
N LEU A 194 0.39 21.52 3.03
CA LEU A 194 -0.11 20.23 2.60
C LEU A 194 -1.34 19.83 3.42
N ARG A 195 -2.41 19.49 2.71
CA ARG A 195 -3.56 18.75 3.22
C ARG A 195 -3.62 17.44 2.45
N PHE A 196 -3.55 16.33 3.16
CA PHE A 196 -3.30 15.05 2.54
C PHE A 196 -4.08 13.93 3.22
N TRP A 197 -4.66 13.04 2.42
CA TRP A 197 -5.16 11.76 2.88
C TRP A 197 -4.41 10.63 2.16
N GLY A 198 -3.58 9.95 2.92
CA GLY A 198 -2.79 8.82 2.45
C GLY A 198 -3.33 7.51 2.98
N MET A 199 -3.67 6.60 2.08
CA MET A 199 -4.14 5.26 2.44
C MET A 199 -3.12 4.19 2.05
N SER A 200 -2.93 3.15 2.87
CA SER A 200 -1.99 2.05 2.55
C SER A 200 -0.57 2.59 2.33
N TYR A 201 0.13 2.26 1.24
CA TYR A 201 1.39 2.96 0.87
C TYR A 201 1.28 4.50 0.87
N GLY A 202 0.11 5.07 0.57
CA GLY A 202 -0.11 6.51 0.69
C GLY A 202 0.10 7.01 2.12
N SER A 203 -0.17 6.20 3.15
CA SER A 203 0.13 6.53 4.54
C SER A 203 1.65 6.65 4.78
N LEU A 204 2.45 5.77 4.16
CA LEU A 204 3.91 5.84 4.19
C LEU A 204 4.40 7.12 3.53
N LEU A 205 3.92 7.42 2.32
CA LEU A 205 4.22 8.66 1.60
C LEU A 205 3.86 9.90 2.44
N GLY A 206 2.70 9.89 3.10
CA GLY A 206 2.24 10.95 3.99
C GLY A 206 3.13 11.13 5.23
N ALA A 207 3.58 10.02 5.83
CA ALA A 207 4.54 10.07 6.94
C ALA A 207 5.91 10.60 6.47
N THR A 208 6.39 10.16 5.31
CA THR A 208 7.66 10.61 4.72
C THR A 208 7.65 12.10 4.41
N VAL A 209 6.62 12.62 3.74
CA VAL A 209 6.51 14.07 3.46
C VAL A 209 6.39 14.90 4.74
N ALA A 210 5.71 14.39 5.77
CA ALA A 210 5.60 15.04 7.07
C ALA A 210 6.94 15.08 7.81
N ALA A 211 7.75 14.04 7.69
CA ALA A 211 9.06 13.97 8.31
C ALA A 211 10.10 14.83 7.56
N MET A 212 10.01 14.92 6.23
CA MET A 212 10.89 15.74 5.39
C MET A 212 10.53 17.24 5.42
N PHE A 213 9.24 17.58 5.55
CA PHE A 213 8.74 18.96 5.49
C PHE A 213 7.77 19.29 6.65
N PRO A 214 8.16 19.11 7.92
CA PRO A 214 7.24 19.17 9.06
C PRO A 214 6.48 20.50 9.19
N ASP A 215 7.14 21.62 8.90
CA ASP A 215 6.56 22.97 9.00
C ASP A 215 5.51 23.27 7.91
N ARG A 216 5.39 22.40 6.91
CA ARG A 216 4.50 22.57 5.76
C ARG A 216 3.20 21.75 5.90
N MET A 217 2.97 21.10 7.03
CA MET A 217 1.85 20.16 7.23
C MET A 217 0.63 20.84 7.86
N ASP A 218 -0.49 20.96 7.14
CA ASP A 218 -1.75 21.49 7.71
C ASP A 218 -2.67 20.41 8.24
N ARG A 219 -3.11 19.48 7.38
CA ARG A 219 -4.04 18.40 7.76
C ARG A 219 -3.62 17.10 7.11
N LEU A 220 -3.10 16.17 7.89
CA LEU A 220 -2.67 14.87 7.39
C LEU A 220 -3.51 13.77 8.03
N VAL A 221 -4.20 13.02 7.19
CA VAL A 221 -4.91 11.80 7.57
C VAL A 221 -4.19 10.61 6.95
N LEU A 222 -3.72 9.69 7.79
CA LEU A 222 -3.00 8.49 7.37
C LEU A 222 -3.80 7.26 7.79
N ASP A 223 -4.26 6.47 6.82
CA ASP A 223 -5.29 5.43 6.99
C ASP A 223 -4.81 4.08 6.45
N GLY A 224 -4.92 3.00 7.22
CA GLY A 224 -4.29 1.72 6.84
C GLY A 224 -2.78 1.90 6.79
N VAL A 225 -2.17 2.04 7.97
CA VAL A 225 -0.84 2.60 8.12
C VAL A 225 0.25 1.57 7.88
N VAL A 226 1.15 1.85 6.93
CA VAL A 226 2.37 1.06 6.72
C VAL A 226 3.44 1.46 7.75
N ASN A 227 4.06 0.48 8.40
CA ASN A 227 5.13 0.74 9.36
C ASN A 227 6.44 1.09 8.66
N ALA A 228 6.84 2.36 8.68
CA ALA A 228 8.07 2.84 8.06
C ALA A 228 9.35 2.27 8.70
N HIS A 229 9.30 1.92 10.00
CA HIS A 229 10.41 1.24 10.67
C HIS A 229 10.72 -0.11 10.02
N ASN A 230 9.70 -0.82 9.54
CA ASN A 230 9.87 -2.10 8.88
C ASN A 230 10.13 -1.90 7.37
N TYR A 231 9.25 -1.16 6.69
CA TYR A 231 9.25 -1.02 5.23
C TYR A 231 10.61 -0.63 4.63
N TYR A 232 11.27 0.39 5.20
CA TYR A 232 12.55 0.88 4.68
C TYR A 232 13.74 0.00 5.06
N HIS A 233 13.62 -0.80 6.11
CA HIS A 233 14.74 -1.54 6.72
C HIS A 233 14.66 -3.06 6.55
N HIS A 234 13.58 -3.57 5.93
CA HIS A 234 13.36 -4.98 5.65
C HIS A 234 12.91 -5.16 4.19
N LEU A 235 13.80 -4.95 3.22
CA LEU A 235 13.61 -5.31 1.80
C LEU A 235 12.26 -4.88 1.17
N GLY A 236 11.72 -3.72 1.56
CA GLY A 236 10.46 -3.18 1.02
C GLY A 236 9.19 -3.88 1.52
N ILE A 237 9.31 -4.67 2.60
CA ILE A 237 8.20 -5.36 3.28
C ILE A 237 8.01 -4.83 4.71
N ASP A 238 6.75 -4.79 5.13
CA ASP A 238 6.42 -4.65 6.56
C ASP A 238 6.36 -6.08 7.12
N ILE A 239 7.40 -6.52 7.84
CA ILE A 239 7.50 -7.88 8.37
C ILE A 239 6.36 -8.20 9.37
N ASP A 240 5.69 -7.18 9.90
CA ASP A 240 4.53 -7.29 10.79
C ASP A 240 3.18 -7.17 10.07
N GLN A 241 3.17 -7.04 8.74
CA GLN A 241 1.97 -6.84 7.91
C GLN A 241 0.80 -7.77 8.25
N PHE A 242 1.07 -9.01 8.67
CA PHE A 242 0.05 -10.03 8.86
C PHE A 242 -0.33 -10.32 10.31
N LEU A 243 0.14 -9.53 11.28
CA LEU A 243 -0.14 -9.72 12.71
C LEU A 243 -1.62 -9.98 13.04
N THR A 244 -2.54 -9.38 12.28
CA THR A 244 -3.99 -9.50 12.50
C THR A 244 -4.71 -10.32 11.42
N ALA A 245 -4.03 -10.80 10.39
CA ALA A 245 -4.67 -11.42 9.22
C ALA A 245 -5.39 -12.73 9.57
N ASP A 246 -4.71 -13.65 10.27
CA ASP A 246 -5.31 -14.94 10.68
C ASP A 246 -6.47 -14.72 11.66
N SER A 247 -6.31 -13.81 12.64
CA SER A 247 -7.40 -13.46 13.57
C SER A 247 -8.58 -12.80 12.86
N GLY A 248 -8.32 -11.97 11.85
CA GLY A 248 -9.35 -11.33 11.03
C GLY A 248 -10.12 -12.33 10.19
N PHE A 249 -9.42 -13.32 9.61
CA PHE A 249 -10.05 -14.44 8.91
C PHE A 249 -10.99 -15.21 9.84
N ARG A 250 -10.52 -15.62 11.02
CA ARG A 250 -11.35 -16.31 12.03
C ARG A 250 -12.57 -15.49 12.46
N ALA A 251 -12.38 -14.19 12.70
CA ALA A 251 -13.47 -13.31 13.09
C ALA A 251 -14.51 -13.11 11.96
N ILE A 252 -14.09 -13.11 10.70
CA ILE A 252 -15.00 -13.13 9.54
C ILE A 252 -15.80 -14.43 9.48
N LEU A 253 -15.16 -15.58 9.72
CA LEU A 253 -15.86 -16.87 9.74
C LEU A 253 -16.88 -16.93 10.88
N ALA A 254 -16.53 -16.42 12.07
CA ALA A 254 -17.48 -16.30 13.17
C ALA A 254 -18.67 -15.39 12.82
N ALA A 255 -18.42 -14.23 12.20
CA ALA A 255 -19.48 -13.32 11.73
C ALA A 255 -20.38 -13.96 10.66
N CYS A 256 -19.81 -14.82 9.80
CA CYS A 256 -20.57 -15.59 8.82
C CYS A 256 -21.51 -16.60 9.50
N ILE A 257 -21.02 -17.36 10.48
CA ILE A 257 -21.83 -18.31 11.26
C ILE A 257 -22.97 -17.58 11.98
N GLU A 258 -22.68 -16.44 12.63
CA GLU A 258 -23.69 -15.64 13.33
C GLU A 258 -24.77 -15.10 12.37
N ALA A 259 -24.37 -14.69 11.16
CA ALA A 259 -25.31 -14.19 10.16
C ALA A 259 -26.23 -15.29 9.59
N GLY A 260 -25.80 -16.55 9.64
CA GLY A 260 -26.56 -17.71 9.18
C GLY A 260 -26.55 -17.92 7.66
N PRO A 261 -27.06 -19.08 7.20
CA PRO A 261 -26.93 -19.54 5.81
C PRO A 261 -27.66 -18.65 4.79
N ASP A 262 -28.68 -17.90 5.23
CA ASP A 262 -29.43 -16.97 4.36
C ASP A 262 -28.59 -15.76 3.92
N LYS A 263 -27.59 -15.38 4.73
CA LYS A 263 -26.73 -14.21 4.51
C LYS A 263 -25.29 -14.57 4.17
N CYS A 264 -24.83 -15.72 4.63
CA CYS A 264 -23.51 -16.25 4.36
C CYS A 264 -23.59 -17.71 3.97
N ALA A 265 -23.32 -18.02 2.69
CA ALA A 265 -23.42 -19.38 2.17
C ALA A 265 -22.49 -20.39 2.88
N LEU A 266 -21.39 -19.94 3.48
CA LEU A 266 -20.46 -20.80 4.22
C LEU A 266 -21.09 -21.33 5.53
N ALA A 267 -22.05 -20.61 6.11
CA ALA A 267 -22.78 -21.07 7.30
C ALA A 267 -23.76 -22.22 7.01
N SER A 268 -23.90 -22.64 5.74
CA SER A 268 -24.60 -23.88 5.38
C SER A 268 -23.75 -25.15 5.55
N LEU A 269 -22.43 -25.00 5.63
CA LEU A 269 -21.49 -26.13 5.72
C LEU A 269 -21.36 -26.65 7.15
N THR A 270 -21.36 -25.75 8.12
CA THR A 270 -21.30 -26.04 9.56
C THR A 270 -21.84 -24.84 10.34
N SER A 271 -22.17 -25.06 11.61
CA SER A 271 -22.52 -24.04 12.60
C SER A 271 -21.34 -23.68 13.53
N ASP A 272 -20.16 -24.27 13.35
CA ASP A 272 -18.97 -24.00 14.16
C ASP A 272 -17.89 -23.28 13.33
N ALA A 273 -17.40 -22.14 13.82
CA ALA A 273 -16.45 -21.31 13.08
C ALA A 273 -15.06 -21.96 12.96
N ALA A 274 -14.64 -22.79 13.93
CA ALA A 274 -13.36 -23.48 13.89
C ALA A 274 -13.40 -24.67 12.92
N GLU A 275 -14.52 -25.40 12.88
CA GLU A 275 -14.77 -26.41 11.84
C GLU A 275 -14.83 -25.77 10.44
N LEU A 276 -15.40 -24.57 10.32
CA LEU A 276 -15.43 -23.83 9.06
C LEU A 276 -14.01 -23.42 8.61
N GLU A 277 -13.17 -22.93 9.53
CA GLU A 277 -11.75 -22.63 9.26
C GLU A 277 -11.03 -23.88 8.75
N ALA A 278 -11.13 -24.99 9.49
CA ALA A 278 -10.50 -26.25 9.12
C ALA A 278 -11.00 -26.76 7.75
N THR A 279 -12.29 -26.58 7.46
CA THR A 279 -12.88 -26.93 6.17
C THR A 279 -12.27 -26.11 5.03
N LEU A 280 -12.16 -24.79 5.18
CA LEU A 280 -11.57 -23.92 4.16
C LEU A 280 -10.08 -24.20 3.95
N LEU A 281 -9.31 -24.39 5.02
CA LEU A 281 -7.90 -24.78 4.90
C LEU A 281 -7.76 -26.15 4.20
N GLY A 282 -8.63 -27.11 4.53
CA GLY A 282 -8.69 -28.40 3.85
C GLY A 282 -9.04 -28.30 2.35
N VAL A 283 -9.78 -27.28 1.93
CA VAL A 283 -10.05 -27.01 0.51
C VAL A 283 -8.79 -26.55 -0.22
N ALA A 284 -7.99 -25.66 0.38
CA ALA A 284 -6.70 -25.28 -0.20
C ALA A 284 -5.80 -26.51 -0.39
N ASP A 285 -5.72 -27.40 0.62
CA ASP A 285 -4.98 -28.66 0.53
C ASP A 285 -5.50 -29.61 -0.55
N LYS A 286 -6.83 -29.75 -0.66
CA LYS A 286 -7.49 -30.59 -1.67
C LYS A 286 -7.07 -30.17 -3.08
N TYR A 287 -7.16 -28.88 -3.39
CA TYR A 287 -6.79 -28.33 -4.69
C TYR A 287 -5.27 -28.20 -4.88
N GLY A 288 -4.48 -28.17 -3.81
CA GLY A 288 -3.03 -28.31 -3.87
C GLY A 288 -2.60 -29.70 -4.34
N LYS A 289 -3.23 -30.75 -3.81
CA LYS A 289 -2.94 -32.15 -4.18
C LYS A 289 -3.53 -32.54 -5.52
N ASN A 290 -4.71 -32.02 -5.86
CA ASN A 290 -5.44 -32.35 -7.09
C ASN A 290 -5.97 -31.05 -7.73
N PRO A 291 -5.10 -30.26 -8.40
CA PRO A 291 -5.54 -29.05 -9.07
C PRO A 291 -6.52 -29.38 -10.21
N VAL A 292 -7.48 -28.49 -10.44
CA VAL A 292 -8.56 -28.68 -11.43
C VAL A 292 -8.49 -27.57 -12.47
N ALA A 293 -8.48 -27.96 -13.75
CA ALA A 293 -8.59 -27.01 -14.85
C ALA A 293 -10.07 -26.73 -15.16
N VAL A 294 -10.42 -25.44 -15.27
CA VAL A 294 -11.74 -24.95 -15.64
C VAL A 294 -11.57 -23.86 -16.70
N GLY A 295 -11.82 -24.21 -17.96
CA GLY A 295 -11.47 -23.32 -19.08
C GLY A 295 -9.95 -23.10 -19.12
N THR A 296 -9.52 -21.83 -19.05
CA THR A 296 -8.10 -21.42 -18.97
C THR A 296 -7.58 -21.28 -17.55
N THR A 297 -8.43 -21.47 -16.55
CA THR A 297 -8.13 -21.16 -15.14
C THR A 297 -7.83 -22.45 -14.38
N VAL A 298 -6.74 -22.45 -13.61
CA VAL A 298 -6.32 -23.59 -12.79
C VAL A 298 -6.66 -23.32 -11.33
N ILE A 299 -7.62 -24.07 -10.79
CA ILE A 299 -7.96 -24.05 -9.37
C ILE A 299 -6.93 -24.90 -8.63
N ASN A 300 -6.03 -24.23 -7.90
CA ASN A 300 -4.98 -24.83 -7.07
C ASN A 300 -4.96 -24.19 -5.67
N SER A 301 -4.10 -24.68 -4.76
CA SER A 301 -3.99 -24.16 -3.39
C SER A 301 -3.69 -22.65 -3.35
N ARG A 302 -2.81 -22.17 -4.24
CA ARG A 302 -2.46 -20.75 -4.35
C ARG A 302 -3.69 -19.90 -4.64
N MET A 303 -4.47 -20.26 -5.66
CA MET A 303 -5.69 -19.53 -6.05
C MET A 303 -6.70 -19.46 -4.89
N VAL A 304 -6.88 -20.57 -4.16
CA VAL A 304 -7.80 -20.63 -3.02
C VAL A 304 -7.35 -19.70 -1.89
N ARG A 305 -6.05 -19.68 -1.57
CA ARG A 305 -5.48 -18.81 -0.53
C ARG A 305 -5.48 -17.33 -0.95
N GLU A 306 -5.20 -17.04 -2.22
CA GLU A 306 -5.33 -15.69 -2.79
C GLU A 306 -6.78 -15.20 -2.67
N LEU A 307 -7.76 -16.07 -2.91
CA LEU A 307 -9.17 -15.76 -2.71
C LEU A 307 -9.49 -15.48 -1.24
N PHE A 308 -8.98 -16.26 -0.28
CA PHE A 308 -9.12 -15.93 1.16
C PHE A 308 -8.59 -14.52 1.46
N PHE A 309 -7.40 -14.19 0.94
CA PHE A 309 -6.77 -12.89 1.20
C PHE A 309 -7.56 -11.72 0.60
N ILE A 310 -8.02 -11.85 -0.65
CA ILE A 310 -8.84 -10.83 -1.31
C ILE A 310 -10.10 -10.54 -0.49
N VAL A 311 -10.74 -11.58 0.04
CA VAL A 311 -11.98 -11.47 0.81
C VAL A 311 -11.79 -10.74 2.13
N ILE A 312 -10.75 -11.10 2.89
CA ILE A 312 -10.50 -10.42 4.17
C ILE A 312 -10.00 -9.00 3.98
N LYS A 313 -9.36 -8.71 2.83
CA LYS A 313 -8.86 -7.38 2.49
C LYS A 313 -9.98 -6.45 2.02
N TYR A 314 -10.93 -6.94 1.22
CA TYR A 314 -12.00 -6.16 0.61
C TYR A 314 -13.39 -6.71 0.96
N THR A 315 -13.99 -6.15 2.01
CA THR A 315 -15.25 -6.68 2.58
C THR A 315 -16.51 -6.37 1.77
N GLY A 316 -16.45 -5.49 0.76
CA GLY A 316 -17.61 -5.09 -0.04
C GLY A 316 -18.29 -6.21 -0.83
N GLY A 317 -17.57 -7.29 -1.16
CA GLY A 317 -18.06 -8.45 -1.91
C GLY A 317 -18.16 -9.76 -1.10
N ILE A 318 -18.14 -9.67 0.23
CA ILE A 318 -17.90 -10.83 1.10
C ILE A 318 -18.97 -11.92 1.01
N ALA A 319 -20.24 -11.57 0.82
CA ALA A 319 -21.32 -12.55 0.65
C ALA A 319 -21.19 -13.33 -0.67
N THR A 320 -20.85 -12.65 -1.76
CA THR A 320 -20.58 -13.29 -3.06
C THR A 320 -19.38 -14.22 -2.95
N ALA A 321 -18.31 -13.77 -2.31
CA ALA A 321 -17.13 -14.60 -2.12
C ALA A 321 -17.41 -15.82 -1.23
N ALA A 322 -18.22 -15.68 -0.17
CA ALA A 322 -18.65 -16.81 0.64
C ALA A 322 -19.35 -17.88 -0.21
N THR A 323 -20.21 -17.49 -1.17
CA THR A 323 -20.82 -18.42 -2.13
C THR A 323 -19.78 -19.15 -2.99
N HIS A 324 -18.78 -18.45 -3.51
CA HIS A 324 -17.72 -19.08 -4.30
C HIS A 324 -16.81 -19.98 -3.46
N LEU A 325 -16.56 -19.64 -2.19
CA LEU A 325 -15.85 -20.50 -1.26
C LEU A 325 -16.67 -21.75 -0.92
N THR A 326 -17.98 -21.64 -0.70
CA THR A 326 -18.87 -22.81 -0.56
C THR A 326 -18.80 -23.72 -1.78
N ASN A 327 -18.82 -23.15 -2.99
CA ASN A 327 -18.68 -23.89 -4.25
C ASN A 327 -17.34 -24.64 -4.37
N LEU A 328 -16.24 -24.06 -3.89
CA LEU A 328 -14.95 -24.75 -3.81
C LEU A 328 -14.98 -25.92 -2.82
N VAL A 329 -15.63 -25.74 -1.66
CA VAL A 329 -15.81 -26.81 -0.66
C VAL A 329 -16.57 -27.99 -1.27
N THR A 330 -17.74 -27.72 -1.85
CA THR A 330 -18.64 -28.74 -2.41
C THR A 330 -18.18 -29.28 -3.76
N GLY A 331 -17.29 -28.59 -4.47
CA GLY A 331 -16.89 -28.91 -5.83
C GLY A 331 -17.95 -28.60 -6.88
N THR A 332 -18.89 -27.68 -6.59
CA THR A 332 -19.97 -27.27 -7.50
C THR A 332 -19.66 -25.94 -8.16
N ASN A 333 -20.30 -25.65 -9.31
CA ASN A 333 -20.21 -24.37 -10.02
C ASN A 333 -18.77 -23.81 -10.20
N LEU A 334 -17.78 -24.69 -10.42
CA LEU A 334 -16.38 -24.28 -10.51
C LEU A 334 -16.10 -23.32 -11.68
N THR A 335 -16.93 -23.34 -12.73
CA THR A 335 -16.89 -22.36 -13.82
C THR A 335 -17.21 -20.94 -13.33
N GLU A 336 -18.15 -20.78 -12.40
CA GLU A 336 -18.47 -19.47 -11.81
C GLU A 336 -17.37 -19.01 -10.86
N VAL A 337 -16.76 -19.94 -10.11
CA VAL A 337 -15.59 -19.63 -9.25
C VAL A 337 -14.41 -19.14 -10.08
N ALA A 338 -14.09 -19.83 -11.18
CA ALA A 338 -13.03 -19.43 -12.09
C ALA A 338 -13.30 -18.03 -12.68
N ALA A 339 -14.51 -17.80 -13.21
CA ALA A 339 -14.89 -16.49 -13.75
C ALA A 339 -14.85 -15.37 -12.71
N TYR A 340 -15.27 -15.65 -11.47
CA TYR A 340 -15.19 -14.70 -10.37
C TYR A 340 -13.73 -14.34 -10.05
N TYR A 341 -12.86 -15.35 -9.95
CA TYR A 341 -11.43 -15.15 -9.70
C TYR A 341 -10.76 -14.36 -10.82
N ASP A 342 -11.00 -14.72 -12.08
CA ASP A 342 -10.45 -14.01 -13.24
C ASP A 342 -10.94 -12.56 -13.29
N GLY A 343 -12.20 -12.31 -12.94
CA GLY A 343 -12.77 -10.97 -12.82
C GLY A 343 -12.10 -10.12 -11.75
N LEU A 344 -11.71 -10.71 -10.62
CA LEU A 344 -10.94 -10.02 -9.57
C LEU A 344 -9.53 -9.67 -10.04
N LEU A 345 -8.88 -10.53 -10.83
CA LEU A 345 -7.54 -10.28 -11.37
C LEU A 345 -7.54 -9.28 -12.54
N GLY A 346 -8.58 -9.24 -13.35
CA GLY A 346 -8.68 -8.37 -14.53
C GLY A 346 -8.65 -6.86 -14.24
N GLY A 347 -8.75 -6.45 -12.96
CA GLY A 347 -8.58 -5.06 -12.52
C GLY A 347 -7.16 -4.66 -12.11
N VAL A 348 -6.21 -5.60 -12.06
CA VAL A 348 -4.81 -5.33 -11.69
C VAL A 348 -4.03 -4.96 -12.96
N SER A 349 -3.44 -3.76 -12.99
CA SER A 349 -2.56 -3.32 -14.09
C SER A 349 -1.35 -4.24 -14.18
N VAL A 350 -1.29 -5.05 -15.25
CA VAL A 350 -0.17 -5.95 -15.56
C VAL A 350 0.89 -5.28 -16.43
N ASP A 351 0.74 -3.98 -16.72
CA ASP A 351 1.52 -3.29 -17.74
C ASP A 351 2.76 -2.57 -17.19
N ASN A 352 3.01 -2.59 -15.88
CA ASN A 352 4.21 -1.97 -15.29
C ASN A 352 4.74 -2.71 -14.06
N ASP A 353 6.01 -2.44 -13.75
CA ASP A 353 6.72 -2.92 -12.56
C ASP A 353 6.79 -1.84 -11.47
N SER A 354 6.03 -0.75 -11.58
CA SER A 354 6.18 0.44 -10.72
C SER A 354 6.03 0.10 -9.24
N MET A 355 5.17 -0.85 -8.88
CA MET A 355 5.02 -1.31 -7.49
C MET A 355 6.34 -1.85 -6.92
N MET A 356 7.01 -2.75 -7.64
CA MET A 356 8.30 -3.32 -7.23
C MET A 356 9.43 -2.31 -7.38
N GLY A 357 9.40 -1.50 -8.46
CA GLY A 357 10.35 -0.41 -8.67
C GLY A 357 10.41 0.55 -7.49
N ILE A 358 9.25 0.98 -6.99
CA ILE A 358 9.17 1.88 -5.83
C ILE A 358 9.62 1.16 -4.55
N LYS A 359 9.04 0.00 -4.22
CA LYS A 359 9.37 -0.78 -3.01
C LYS A 359 10.87 -1.07 -2.91
N CYS A 360 11.47 -1.55 -3.99
CA CYS A 360 12.86 -1.98 -3.99
C CYS A 360 13.85 -0.80 -4.07
N SER A 361 13.45 0.32 -4.67
CA SER A 361 14.25 1.54 -4.65
C SER A 361 14.21 2.24 -3.29
N ASP A 362 13.10 2.15 -2.55
CA ASP A 362 12.95 2.77 -1.22
C ASP A 362 13.78 2.07 -0.13
N THR A 363 13.88 0.75 -0.17
CA THR A 363 14.53 -0.03 0.90
C THR A 363 16.05 0.19 0.96
N PHE A 364 16.60 0.20 2.17
CA PHE A 364 18.05 0.29 2.44
C PHE A 364 18.81 -1.03 2.27
N PRO A 365 18.40 -2.14 2.91
CA PRO A 365 19.12 -3.39 2.77
C PRO A 365 19.15 -3.89 1.32
N ARG A 366 20.22 -4.60 1.01
CA ARG A 366 20.38 -5.47 -0.16
C ARG A 366 20.80 -6.82 0.37
N ALA A 367 20.32 -7.88 -0.26
CA ALA A 367 20.63 -9.24 0.10
C ALA A 367 21.51 -9.85 -1.00
N GLU A 368 22.64 -10.44 -0.59
CA GLU A 368 23.60 -11.07 -1.49
C GLU A 368 23.25 -12.55 -1.70
N SER A 369 22.63 -13.18 -0.69
CA SER A 369 22.14 -14.56 -0.78
C SER A 369 20.75 -14.74 -0.20
N ILE A 370 20.19 -15.94 -0.43
CA ILE A 370 18.91 -16.34 0.16
C ILE A 370 18.97 -16.36 1.70
N GLU A 371 20.15 -16.58 2.30
CA GLU A 371 20.35 -16.55 3.74
C GLU A 371 20.01 -15.19 4.36
N ASP A 372 20.22 -14.10 3.63
CA ASP A 372 19.95 -12.74 4.12
C ASP A 372 18.46 -12.44 4.21
N ILE A 373 17.62 -13.11 3.40
CA ILE A 373 16.17 -12.88 3.40
C ILE A 373 15.41 -13.86 4.32
N LYS A 374 16.03 -14.97 4.71
CA LYS A 374 15.40 -16.01 5.54
C LYS A 374 14.85 -15.47 6.86
N PRO A 375 15.54 -14.60 7.63
CA PRO A 375 15.01 -14.11 8.90
C PRO A 375 13.69 -13.35 8.76
N ASP A 376 13.58 -12.47 7.75
CA ASP A 376 12.35 -11.73 7.49
C ASP A 376 11.21 -12.67 7.06
N VAL A 377 11.51 -13.64 6.19
CA VAL A 377 10.55 -14.65 5.75
C VAL A 377 10.07 -15.50 6.94
N GLU A 378 10.99 -15.99 7.77
CA GLU A 378 10.68 -16.78 8.97
C GLU A 378 9.84 -16.00 9.97
N HIS A 379 10.14 -14.72 10.20
CA HIS A 379 9.32 -13.85 11.05
C HIS A 379 7.90 -13.72 10.49
N MET A 380 7.75 -13.42 9.20
CA MET A 380 6.42 -13.33 8.57
C MET A 380 5.64 -14.64 8.72
N LEU A 381 6.27 -15.79 8.48
CA LEU A 381 5.66 -17.12 8.64
C LEU A 381 5.21 -17.40 10.08
N GLN A 382 5.87 -16.82 11.09
CA GLN A 382 5.44 -16.90 12.48
C GLN A 382 4.26 -15.98 12.81
N THR A 383 4.06 -14.90 12.05
CA THR A 383 2.92 -13.97 12.26
C THR A 383 1.62 -14.46 11.64
N SER A 384 1.68 -15.22 10.55
CA SER A 384 0.49 -15.76 9.86
C SER A 384 0.82 -17.04 9.12
N GLU A 385 0.16 -18.13 9.48
CA GLU A 385 0.31 -19.42 8.80
C GLU A 385 -0.46 -19.42 7.47
N ILE A 386 -1.58 -18.70 7.41
CA ILE A 386 -2.50 -18.74 6.27
C ILE A 386 -1.99 -17.86 5.12
N PHE A 387 -1.54 -16.64 5.42
CA PHE A 387 -1.33 -15.58 4.42
C PHE A 387 0.13 -15.21 4.20
N ALA A 388 1.00 -15.29 5.21
CA ALA A 388 2.41 -14.92 5.06
C ALA A 388 3.12 -15.67 3.91
N PRO A 389 2.87 -16.96 3.67
CA PRO A 389 3.56 -17.65 2.59
C PRO A 389 3.31 -17.08 1.19
N LEU A 390 2.18 -16.38 0.97
CA LEU A 390 1.87 -15.75 -0.31
C LEU A 390 2.78 -14.55 -0.62
N LEU A 391 3.13 -13.73 0.38
CA LEU A 391 3.83 -12.45 0.17
C LEU A 391 5.28 -12.42 0.64
N ALA A 392 5.76 -13.44 1.35
CA ALA A 392 7.17 -13.58 1.72
C ALA A 392 8.13 -13.58 0.49
N SER A 393 7.59 -13.88 -0.71
CA SER A 393 8.31 -13.79 -1.99
C SER A 393 8.71 -12.37 -2.42
N VAL A 394 8.15 -11.31 -1.81
CA VAL A 394 8.50 -9.91 -2.13
C VAL A 394 9.92 -9.57 -1.68
N ALA A 395 10.37 -10.07 -0.52
CA ALA A 395 11.73 -9.84 -0.02
C ALA A 395 12.79 -10.31 -1.04
N ALA A 396 12.53 -11.43 -1.72
CA ALA A 396 13.38 -11.95 -2.77
C ALA A 396 13.52 -11.00 -3.97
N GLN A 397 12.46 -10.29 -4.34
CA GLN A 397 12.46 -9.35 -5.49
C GLN A 397 13.33 -8.12 -5.24
N CYS A 398 13.32 -7.60 -4.01
CA CYS A 398 14.11 -6.43 -3.65
C CYS A 398 15.54 -6.75 -3.22
N ALA A 399 15.83 -8.01 -2.86
CA ALA A 399 17.16 -8.48 -2.46
C ALA A 399 18.28 -8.03 -3.40
N ASN A 400 18.09 -8.25 -4.70
CA ASN A 400 19.10 -8.01 -5.73
C ASN A 400 18.77 -6.77 -6.59
N TRP A 401 18.04 -5.80 -6.02
CA TRP A 401 17.63 -4.61 -6.75
C TRP A 401 18.84 -3.87 -7.34
N PRO A 402 18.87 -3.59 -8.65
CA PRO A 402 20.10 -3.24 -9.34
C PRO A 402 20.56 -1.80 -9.13
N TRP A 403 19.71 -0.94 -8.55
CA TRP A 403 19.99 0.49 -8.34
C TRP A 403 19.78 0.90 -6.89
N GLU A 404 20.38 2.04 -6.58
CA GLU A 404 20.07 2.80 -5.39
C GLU A 404 19.32 4.06 -5.80
N ALA A 405 18.24 4.39 -5.09
CA ALA A 405 17.58 5.67 -5.30
C ALA A 405 18.52 6.81 -4.89
N LYS A 406 18.49 7.90 -5.68
CA LYS A 406 19.26 9.13 -5.41
C LYS A 406 18.95 9.74 -4.05
N GLU A 407 17.72 9.54 -3.57
CA GLU A 407 17.33 9.93 -2.24
C GLU A 407 16.39 8.89 -1.64
N ARG A 408 16.64 8.56 -0.37
CA ARG A 408 15.78 7.74 0.49
C ARG A 408 15.67 8.43 1.83
N TYR A 409 14.47 8.40 2.42
CA TYR A 409 14.27 8.88 3.79
C TYR A 409 14.15 7.67 4.74
N GLY A 410 15.23 7.37 5.47
CA GLY A 410 15.30 6.23 6.38
C GLY A 410 14.91 6.50 7.83
N GLY A 411 14.58 7.76 8.16
CA GLY A 411 14.32 8.25 9.50
C GLY A 411 15.23 9.42 9.90
N PRO A 412 15.23 9.82 11.18
CA PRO A 412 14.56 9.17 12.30
C PRO A 412 13.02 9.23 12.18
N TRP A 413 12.35 8.17 12.65
CA TRP A 413 10.89 8.08 12.73
C TRP A 413 10.37 8.44 14.13
N GLU A 414 11.11 9.29 14.84
CA GLU A 414 10.83 9.67 16.22
C GLU A 414 11.01 11.18 16.41
N GLY A 415 10.25 11.77 17.34
CA GLY A 415 10.34 13.19 17.67
C GLY A 415 9.93 14.13 16.53
N ILE A 416 9.14 13.66 15.57
CA ILE A 416 8.70 14.46 14.42
C ILE A 416 7.61 15.44 14.89
N LYS A 417 7.92 16.73 14.84
CA LYS A 417 7.00 17.81 15.20
C LYS A 417 6.52 18.52 13.95
N THR A 418 5.31 18.20 13.49
CA THR A 418 4.66 18.88 12.36
C THR A 418 4.00 20.20 12.80
N LYS A 419 3.73 21.10 11.85
CA LYS A 419 3.03 22.36 12.11
C LYS A 419 1.66 22.18 12.77
N ASN A 420 0.91 21.15 12.36
CA ASN A 420 -0.28 20.67 13.06
C ASN A 420 -0.20 19.14 13.22
N PRO A 421 -0.76 18.56 14.29
CA PRO A 421 -0.61 17.13 14.53
C PRO A 421 -1.34 16.27 13.50
N VAL A 422 -0.76 15.10 13.22
CA VAL A 422 -1.25 14.11 12.26
C VAL A 422 -2.40 13.28 12.87
N LEU A 423 -3.37 12.88 12.04
CA LEU A 423 -4.45 11.98 12.45
C LEU A 423 -4.26 10.61 11.77
N TRP A 424 -4.22 9.55 12.56
CA TRP A 424 -3.99 8.18 12.09
C TRP A 424 -5.24 7.33 12.26
N PHE A 425 -5.53 6.48 11.28
CA PHE A 425 -6.58 5.47 11.36
C PHE A 425 -6.01 4.07 11.16
N GLY A 426 -6.49 3.12 11.96
CA GLY A 426 -6.23 1.71 11.76
C GLY A 426 -7.45 0.88 12.11
N ASN A 427 -7.69 -0.19 11.35
CA ASN A 427 -8.79 -1.11 11.64
C ASN A 427 -8.33 -2.21 12.59
N THR A 428 -9.23 -2.71 13.44
CA THR A 428 -8.94 -3.84 14.34
C THR A 428 -8.49 -5.09 13.58
N TYR A 429 -9.14 -5.39 12.45
CA TYR A 429 -8.83 -6.54 11.59
C TYR A 429 -8.42 -6.12 10.18
N ASP A 430 -7.47 -5.18 10.08
CA ASP A 430 -6.78 -4.90 8.81
C ASP A 430 -5.80 -6.05 8.50
N PRO A 431 -5.92 -6.76 7.36
CA PRO A 431 -5.04 -7.87 7.03
C PRO A 431 -3.76 -7.45 6.28
N ALA A 432 -3.58 -6.16 5.99
CA ALA A 432 -2.45 -5.65 5.21
C ALA A 432 -1.65 -4.56 5.93
N THR A 433 -2.27 -3.81 6.82
CA THR A 433 -1.64 -2.75 7.62
C THR A 433 -2.23 -2.74 9.02
N PRO A 434 -1.73 -3.59 9.94
CA PRO A 434 -2.37 -3.83 11.22
C PRO A 434 -2.41 -2.55 12.06
N LEU A 435 -3.39 -2.43 12.96
CA LEU A 435 -3.51 -1.31 13.89
C LEU A 435 -2.22 -1.05 14.71
N ALA A 436 -1.42 -2.10 14.94
CA ALA A 436 -0.11 -2.00 15.57
C ALA A 436 0.83 -1.04 14.79
N SER A 437 0.82 -1.09 13.45
CA SER A 437 1.60 -0.20 12.60
C SER A 437 1.17 1.27 12.75
N ALA A 438 -0.15 1.54 12.86
CA ALA A 438 -0.66 2.89 13.12
C ALA A 438 -0.21 3.42 14.50
N LYS A 439 -0.26 2.58 15.53
CA LYS A 439 0.21 2.93 16.88
C LYS A 439 1.71 3.18 16.92
N ASN A 440 2.49 2.31 16.25
CA ASN A 440 3.94 2.42 16.20
C ASN A 440 4.38 3.71 15.48
N MET A 441 3.80 3.99 14.31
CA MET A 441 4.12 5.21 13.56
C MET A 441 3.67 6.47 14.30
N SER A 442 2.46 6.48 14.87
CA SER A 442 1.94 7.62 15.62
C SER A 442 2.82 8.02 16.82
N ALA A 443 3.45 7.04 17.49
CA ALA A 443 4.37 7.28 18.61
C ALA A 443 5.57 8.17 18.23
N GLY A 444 5.93 8.21 16.94
CA GLY A 444 6.99 9.04 16.41
C GLY A 444 6.61 10.50 16.14
N PHE A 445 5.32 10.84 16.16
CA PHE A 445 4.78 12.15 15.74
C PHE A 445 4.13 12.90 16.91
N GLU A 446 4.71 14.05 17.28
CA GLU A 446 4.29 14.83 18.45
C GLU A 446 2.82 15.29 18.35
N GLY A 447 2.03 14.96 19.37
CA GLY A 447 0.63 15.37 19.49
C GLY A 447 -0.33 14.68 18.52
N SER A 448 0.15 13.71 17.73
CA SER A 448 -0.70 12.96 16.81
C SER A 448 -1.66 12.02 17.55
N VAL A 449 -2.75 11.63 16.89
CA VAL A 449 -3.80 10.79 17.51
C VAL A 449 -4.12 9.60 16.62
N VAL A 450 -4.26 8.42 17.24
CA VAL A 450 -4.75 7.20 16.57
C VAL A 450 -6.23 6.99 16.87
N VAL A 451 -7.00 6.74 15.81
CA VAL A 451 -8.37 6.27 15.90
C VAL A 451 -8.43 4.83 15.44
N GLU A 452 -8.94 3.96 16.30
CA GLU A 452 -9.26 2.58 15.94
C GLU A 452 -10.64 2.53 15.31
N GLN A 453 -10.75 1.99 14.09
CA GLN A 453 -12.03 1.57 13.54
C GLN A 453 -12.24 0.09 13.87
N ARG A 454 -13.25 -0.20 14.68
CA ARG A 454 -13.61 -1.57 15.06
C ARG A 454 -14.34 -2.25 13.92
N GLY A 455 -13.56 -2.79 13.00
CA GLY A 455 -14.05 -3.38 11.77
C GLY A 455 -12.98 -4.19 11.05
N PHE A 456 -13.40 -4.67 9.88
CA PHE A 456 -12.65 -5.57 9.03
C PHE A 456 -12.20 -4.89 7.75
N GLY A 457 -11.25 -5.53 7.07
CA GLY A 457 -10.77 -5.09 5.78
C GLY A 457 -9.70 -4.01 5.89
N HIS A 458 -9.07 -3.77 4.75
CA HIS A 458 -7.93 -2.87 4.66
C HIS A 458 -8.35 -1.41 4.64
N ALA A 459 -7.80 -0.62 5.55
CA ALA A 459 -8.11 0.79 5.76
C ALA A 459 -9.60 1.08 6.05
N THR A 460 -9.93 2.31 6.41
CA THR A 460 -11.28 2.61 6.92
C THR A 460 -12.40 2.48 5.89
N LEU A 461 -12.08 2.53 4.59
CA LEU A 461 -13.05 2.43 3.50
C LEU A 461 -13.59 1.03 3.25
N SER A 462 -12.91 -0.02 3.73
CA SER A 462 -13.39 -1.40 3.52
C SER A 462 -14.72 -1.66 4.24
N GLN A 463 -14.88 -1.12 5.45
CA GLN A 463 -16.12 -1.19 6.21
C GLN A 463 -16.47 0.18 6.79
N MET A 464 -17.52 0.79 6.25
CA MET A 464 -17.86 2.18 6.55
C MET A 464 -18.26 2.40 8.02
N SER A 465 -17.73 3.46 8.62
CA SER A 465 -18.14 3.99 9.93
C SER A 465 -18.52 5.47 9.84
N ASN A 466 -19.71 5.81 10.32
CA ASN A 466 -20.16 7.19 10.47
C ASN A 466 -19.34 7.96 11.50
N CYS A 467 -18.78 7.26 12.50
CA CYS A 467 -17.89 7.85 13.50
C CYS A 467 -16.58 8.29 12.84
N THR A 468 -15.92 7.39 12.11
CA THR A 468 -14.70 7.66 11.35
C THR A 468 -14.89 8.82 10.36
N ALA A 469 -15.96 8.78 9.57
CA ALA A 469 -16.26 9.82 8.59
C ALA A 469 -16.46 11.21 9.23
N LYS A 470 -17.11 11.27 10.41
CA LYS A 470 -17.29 12.52 11.16
C LYS A 470 -15.98 13.06 11.71
N ILE A 471 -15.12 12.20 12.24
CA ILE A 471 -13.80 12.61 12.74
C ILE A 471 -12.95 13.16 11.60
N MET A 472 -12.84 12.42 10.49
CA MET A 472 -12.07 12.84 9.31
C MET A 472 -12.57 14.18 8.76
N SER A 473 -13.90 14.33 8.61
CA SER A 473 -14.51 15.58 8.19
C SER A 473 -14.24 16.73 9.17
N GLY A 474 -14.38 16.49 10.48
CA GLY A 474 -14.07 17.48 11.52
C GLY A 474 -12.61 17.93 11.49
N TYR A 475 -11.69 17.00 11.31
CA TYR A 475 -10.26 17.28 11.23
C TYR A 475 -9.91 18.12 9.99
N PHE A 476 -10.33 17.71 8.79
CA PHE A 476 -10.06 18.50 7.58
C PHE A 476 -10.73 19.88 7.61
N ASN A 477 -11.92 19.99 8.19
CA ASN A 477 -12.69 21.24 8.18
C ASN A 477 -12.27 22.22 9.28
N LEU A 478 -11.96 21.72 10.48
CA LEU A 478 -11.78 22.52 11.69
C LEU A 478 -10.43 22.31 12.37
N GLY A 479 -9.68 21.27 12.00
CA GLY A 479 -8.47 20.85 12.73
C GLY A 479 -8.75 20.18 14.06
N THR A 480 -9.98 19.75 14.30
CA THR A 480 -10.35 19.05 15.53
C THR A 480 -9.79 17.64 15.52
N LEU A 481 -8.99 17.31 16.53
CA LEU A 481 -8.57 15.93 16.83
C LEU A 481 -9.55 15.31 17.83
N PRO A 482 -9.82 14.00 17.72
CA PRO A 482 -10.59 13.28 18.74
C PRO A 482 -9.75 13.07 20.00
N ALA A 483 -10.37 12.54 21.06
CA ALA A 483 -9.62 12.12 22.24
C ALA A 483 -8.67 10.96 21.89
N ASP A 484 -7.52 10.89 22.56
CA ASP A 484 -6.63 9.74 22.40
C ASP A 484 -7.32 8.42 22.80
N GLY A 485 -7.02 7.35 22.07
CA GLY A 485 -7.68 6.05 22.22
C GLY A 485 -9.15 6.01 21.76
N THR A 486 -9.60 6.97 20.94
CA THR A 486 -10.95 6.92 20.36
C THR A 486 -11.14 5.67 19.52
N VAL A 487 -12.26 4.97 19.75
CA VAL A 487 -12.69 3.79 18.99
C VAL A 487 -14.00 4.10 18.27
N CYS A 488 -14.06 3.82 16.98
CA CYS A 488 -15.22 3.99 16.13
C CYS A 488 -15.81 2.64 15.71
N GLU A 489 -17.08 2.41 16.01
CA GLU A 489 -17.83 1.24 15.53
C GLU A 489 -18.21 1.40 14.05
N VAL A 490 -18.25 0.28 13.32
CA VAL A 490 -18.76 0.22 11.95
C VAL A 490 -20.29 0.30 11.89
N ASN A 491 -20.82 0.78 10.77
CA ASN A 491 -22.25 1.06 10.63
C ASN A 491 -23.11 -0.20 10.48
N ASP A 492 -22.58 -1.22 9.80
CA ASP A 492 -23.35 -2.37 9.34
C ASP A 492 -22.60 -3.69 9.59
N PRO A 493 -23.33 -4.81 9.77
CA PRO A 493 -22.73 -6.14 9.79
C PRO A 493 -22.07 -6.48 8.45
N LEU A 494 -21.06 -7.35 8.52
CA LEU A 494 -20.33 -7.84 7.33
C LEU A 494 -21.25 -8.53 6.31
N PHE A 495 -22.15 -9.37 6.80
CA PHE A 495 -23.11 -10.12 5.99
C PHE A 495 -24.50 -9.52 6.17
N LYS A 496 -25.12 -9.08 5.06
CA LYS A 496 -26.37 -8.31 5.06
C LYS A 496 -27.56 -9.15 4.64
#